data_AF-A0A062UYV3-F1
#
_entry.id   AF-A0A062UYV3-F1
#
_cell.length_a   1.000
_cell.length_b   1.000
_cell.length_c   1.000
_cell.angle_alpha   90.00
_cell.angle_beta   90.00
_cell.angle_gamma   90.00
#
_symmetry.space_group_name_H-M   'P 1'
#
loop_
_entity.id
_entity.type
_entity.pdbx_description
1 polymer ?
#
loop_
_entity_poly.entity_id
_entity_poly.type
_entity_poly.pdbx_seq_one_letter_code
_entity_poly.pdbx_strand_id
1 'polypeptide(L)'
;MLKPLFICDSMRHMINTKIKPVQGYQICPFCGGGVEYSGISSGHIFPAIHTGQMYVCRECGYQGSFIIEVDDPDEVDKIKEALNTYDENIKAPAFNFPDKWRWFWRIMLVLIVAGLVFEVIGMISGY
;
A
#
# COMPACT_ATOMS: atom_id res chain seq x y z
N MET A 1 -32.47 46.93 -0.92
CA MET A 1 -32.26 46.92 0.54
C MET A 1 -31.32 45.76 0.87
N LEU A 2 -30.27 46.07 1.63
CA LEU A 2 -29.37 45.20 2.42
C LEU A 2 -28.49 44.16 1.67
N LYS A 3 -27.26 44.59 1.36
CA LYS A 3 -26.03 43.80 1.64
C LYS A 3 -25.74 43.94 3.14
N PRO A 4 -25.23 42.90 3.82
CA PRO A 4 -23.77 42.81 4.05
C PRO A 4 -23.26 41.36 4.04
N LEU A 5 -21.98 40.98 4.07
CA LEU A 5 -20.64 41.55 3.79
C LEU A 5 -19.67 40.52 4.44
N PHE A 6 -18.52 40.25 3.81
CA PHE A 6 -17.39 39.42 4.30
C PHE A 6 -17.67 37.91 4.40
N ILE A 7 -16.90 37.03 3.75
CA ILE A 7 -15.48 36.76 4.02
C ILE A 7 -14.71 36.50 2.72
N CYS A 8 -13.73 37.38 2.50
CA CYS A 8 -12.44 37.18 1.84
C CYS A 8 -12.38 36.83 0.35
N ASP A 9 -12.24 37.90 -0.43
CA ASP A 9 -11.48 38.03 -1.70
C ASP A 9 -10.02 37.51 -1.66
N SER A 10 -9.60 36.78 -0.62
CA SER A 10 -8.24 36.27 -0.44
C SER A 10 -8.00 34.88 -1.06
N MET A 11 -9.04 34.20 -1.56
CA MET A 11 -8.90 32.88 -2.21
C MET A 11 -8.76 32.95 -3.74
N ARG A 12 -8.86 34.13 -4.35
CA ARG A 12 -8.72 34.25 -5.82
C ARG A 12 -7.27 34.12 -6.31
N HIS A 13 -6.29 34.31 -5.43
CA HIS A 13 -4.87 34.24 -5.79
C HIS A 13 -4.22 32.84 -5.66
N MET A 14 -4.94 31.82 -5.18
CA MET A 14 -4.48 30.42 -5.16
C MET A 14 -5.17 29.52 -6.20
N ILE A 15 -5.87 30.12 -7.18
CA ILE A 15 -6.46 29.38 -8.32
C ILE A 15 -5.55 29.43 -9.56
N ASN A 16 -4.25 29.71 -9.35
CA ASN A 16 -3.23 29.73 -10.41
C ASN A 16 -2.05 28.78 -10.12
N THR A 17 -2.13 27.98 -9.06
CA THR A 17 -1.39 26.72 -9.02
C THR A 17 -2.27 25.71 -9.74
N LYS A 18 -1.81 25.27 -10.92
CA LYS A 18 -2.35 24.12 -11.65
C LYS A 18 -2.54 22.94 -10.68
N ILE A 19 -3.71 22.81 -10.07
CA ILE A 19 -4.15 21.51 -9.59
C ILE A 19 -4.51 20.79 -10.89
N LYS A 20 -3.51 20.12 -11.47
CA LYS A 20 -3.74 19.18 -12.55
C LYS A 20 -4.85 18.25 -12.06
N PRO A 21 -5.92 18.03 -12.84
CA PRO A 21 -6.88 17.02 -12.46
C PRO A 21 -6.09 15.71 -12.24
N VAL A 22 -6.41 14.97 -11.18
CA VAL A 22 -5.90 13.61 -10.94
C VAL A 22 -6.49 12.71 -12.04
N GLN A 23 -6.03 12.93 -13.26
CA GLN A 23 -6.30 12.17 -14.48
C GLN A 23 -4.97 11.59 -14.97
N GLY A 24 -4.03 11.35 -14.06
CA GLY A 24 -2.87 10.53 -14.33
C GLY A 24 -3.29 9.06 -14.40
N TYR A 25 -2.71 8.32 -15.34
CA TYR A 25 -2.81 6.88 -15.43
C TYR A 25 -2.14 6.27 -14.20
N GLN A 26 -2.89 5.52 -13.42
CA GLN A 26 -2.37 4.77 -12.28
C GLN A 26 -1.94 3.39 -12.75
N ILE A 27 -0.65 3.10 -12.64
CA ILE A 27 -0.07 1.86 -13.14
C ILE A 27 0.68 1.10 -12.04
N CYS A 28 0.65 -0.22 -12.16
CA CYS A 28 1.29 -1.14 -11.23
C CYS A 28 2.81 -1.06 -11.36
N PRO A 29 3.56 -0.92 -10.25
CA PRO A 29 5.02 -0.86 -10.29
C PRO A 29 5.70 -2.19 -10.65
N PHE A 30 4.95 -3.30 -10.73
CA PHE A 30 5.49 -4.61 -11.05
C PHE A 30 5.23 -5.01 -12.50
N CYS A 31 4.00 -4.85 -12.99
CA CYS A 31 3.61 -5.31 -14.34
C CYS A 31 3.17 -4.19 -15.29
N GLY A 32 3.14 -2.93 -14.82
CA GLY A 32 2.61 -1.80 -15.60
C GLY A 32 1.10 -1.89 -15.88
N GLY A 33 0.41 -2.86 -15.29
CA GLY A 33 -1.04 -3.06 -15.43
C GLY A 33 -1.85 -2.02 -14.66
N GLY A 34 -3.14 -1.96 -14.96
CA GLY A 34 -4.06 -1.08 -14.23
C GLY A 34 -4.16 -1.47 -12.75
N VAL A 35 -4.25 -0.46 -11.89
CA VAL A 35 -4.46 -0.63 -10.44
C VAL A 35 -5.82 -0.12 -10.02
N GLU A 36 -6.46 -0.83 -9.10
CA GLU A 36 -7.75 -0.46 -8.53
C GLU A 36 -7.59 -0.18 -7.04
N TYR A 37 -8.29 0.83 -6.55
CA TYR A 37 -8.32 1.16 -5.14
C TYR A 37 -9.08 0.09 -4.35
N SER A 38 -8.49 -0.39 -3.25
CA SER A 38 -9.06 -1.45 -2.39
C SER A 38 -9.79 -0.91 -1.15
N GLY A 39 -9.82 0.40 -0.95
CA GLY A 39 -10.52 1.01 0.18
C GLY A 39 -12.00 1.29 -0.10
N ILE A 40 -12.79 1.28 0.97
CA ILE A 40 -14.22 1.60 0.93
C ILE A 40 -14.40 3.10 0.59
N SER A 41 -15.45 3.38 -0.19
CA SER A 41 -15.87 4.62 -0.83
C SER A 41 -15.92 5.88 0.06
N SER A 42 -14.79 6.39 0.52
CA SER A 42 -14.69 7.82 0.85
C SER A 42 -14.29 8.51 -0.46
N GLY A 43 -15.20 9.34 -1.00
CA GLY A 43 -15.08 9.97 -2.33
C GLY A 43 -13.95 10.99 -2.50
N HIS A 44 -12.82 10.80 -1.79
CA HIS A 44 -11.63 11.61 -1.87
C HIS A 44 -10.41 10.73 -2.18
N ILE A 45 -9.96 10.81 -3.43
CA ILE A 45 -8.69 10.22 -3.89
C ILE A 45 -7.62 11.28 -3.64
N PHE A 46 -6.92 11.18 -2.52
CA PHE A 46 -5.67 11.91 -2.31
C PHE A 46 -4.50 11.12 -2.90
N PRO A 47 -3.40 11.76 -3.33
CA PRO A 47 -2.19 11.03 -3.73
C PRO A 47 -1.71 10.15 -2.56
N ALA A 48 -1.57 8.86 -2.85
CA ALA A 48 -1.57 7.75 -1.89
C ALA A 48 -0.35 7.63 -0.97
N ILE A 49 0.62 8.52 -1.14
CA ILE A 49 1.97 8.35 -0.58
C ILE A 49 1.97 8.39 0.96
N HIS A 50 0.94 8.99 1.57
CA HIS A 50 0.85 9.17 3.03
C HIS A 50 -0.52 8.80 3.64
N THR A 51 -1.44 8.22 2.88
CA THR A 51 -2.84 8.03 3.32
C THR A 51 -3.20 6.59 3.69
N GLY A 52 -2.25 5.65 3.65
CA GLY A 52 -2.53 4.22 3.91
C GLY A 52 -3.49 3.62 2.89
N GLN A 53 -3.65 4.27 1.74
CA GLN A 53 -4.47 3.81 0.63
C GLN A 53 -3.86 2.55 0.03
N MET A 54 -4.68 1.51 -0.13
CA MET A 54 -4.24 0.23 -0.68
C MET A 54 -4.78 0.08 -2.10
N TYR A 55 -3.92 -0.34 -3.02
CA TYR A 55 -4.23 -0.63 -4.40
C TYR A 55 -4.01 -2.10 -4.70
N VAL A 56 -4.84 -2.64 -5.58
CA VAL A 56 -4.74 -4.02 -6.07
C VAL A 56 -4.55 -3.97 -7.58
N CYS A 57 -3.52 -4.67 -8.05
CA CYS A 57 -3.37 -4.98 -9.46
C CYS A 57 -3.95 -6.38 -9.73
N ARG A 58 -4.96 -6.46 -10.60
CA ARG A 58 -5.59 -7.74 -10.98
C ARG A 58 -4.73 -8.58 -11.92
N GLU A 59 -3.77 -7.97 -12.61
CA GLU A 59 -2.90 -8.67 -13.56
C GLU A 59 -1.81 -9.48 -12.86
N CYS A 60 -1.10 -8.88 -11.89
CA CYS A 60 0.01 -9.54 -11.18
C CYS A 60 -0.28 -9.92 -9.72
N GLY A 61 -1.44 -9.54 -9.19
CA GLY A 61 -1.80 -9.79 -7.79
C GLY A 61 -1.07 -8.88 -6.78
N TYR A 62 -0.40 -7.82 -7.25
CA TYR A 62 0.21 -6.83 -6.37
C TYR A 62 -0.86 -6.17 -5.49
N GLN A 63 -0.59 -6.11 -4.19
CA GLN A 63 -1.40 -5.39 -3.22
C GLN A 63 -0.47 -4.49 -2.40
N GLY A 64 -0.65 -3.17 -2.46
CA GLY A 64 0.21 -2.25 -1.73
C GLY A 64 -0.21 -0.78 -1.84
N SER A 65 0.51 0.08 -1.14
CA SER A 65 0.24 1.53 -1.13
C SER A 65 1.02 2.31 -2.18
N PHE A 66 1.87 1.64 -2.96
CA PHE A 66 2.73 2.29 -3.93
C PHE A 66 2.16 2.08 -5.34
N ILE A 67 1.94 3.19 -6.04
CA ILE A 67 1.49 3.22 -7.43
C ILE A 67 2.33 4.24 -8.19
N ILE A 68 2.46 4.03 -9.50
CA ILE A 68 3.10 5.00 -10.38
C ILE A 68 1.97 5.79 -11.04
N GLU A 69 2.00 7.11 -10.87
CA GLU A 69 1.07 8.04 -11.52
C GLU A 69 1.76 8.67 -12.72
N VAL A 70 1.17 8.53 -13.90
CA VAL A 70 1.74 9.00 -15.18
C VAL A 70 0.76 9.95 -15.85
N ASP A 71 1.22 11.13 -16.24
CA ASP A 71 0.35 12.14 -16.87
C ASP A 71 0.03 11.84 -18.35
N ASP A 72 0.86 11.04 -19.02
CA ASP A 72 0.80 10.80 -20.47
C ASP A 72 0.65 9.30 -20.80
N PRO A 73 -0.26 8.91 -21.70
CA PRO A 73 -0.47 7.51 -22.06
C PRO A 73 0.73 6.90 -22.81
N ASP A 74 1.51 7.67 -23.57
CA ASP A 74 2.65 7.16 -24.34
C ASP A 74 3.83 6.79 -23.41
N GLU A 75 3.87 7.36 -22.20
CA GLU A 75 4.83 7.00 -21.15
C GLU A 75 4.44 5.69 -20.44
N VAL A 76 3.14 5.37 -20.37
CA VAL A 76 2.67 4.11 -19.77
C VAL A 76 3.22 2.91 -20.51
N ASP A 77 3.16 2.92 -21.84
CA ASP A 77 3.65 1.80 -22.67
C ASP A 77 5.16 1.61 -22.50
N LYS A 78 5.93 2.70 -22.42
CA LYS A 78 7.38 2.66 -22.19
C LYS A 78 7.73 2.10 -20.81
N ILE A 79 6.99 2.51 -19.78
CA ILE A 79 7.19 2.01 -18.41
C ILE A 79 6.85 0.52 -18.35
N LYS A 80 5.75 0.11 -19.00
CA LYS A 80 5.36 -1.31 -19.08
C LYS A 80 6.42 -2.17 -19.75
N GLU A 81 6.99 -1.70 -20.86
CA GLU A 81 8.08 -2.37 -21.56
C GLU A 81 9.35 -2.46 -20.69
N ALA A 82 9.71 -1.37 -20.00
CA ALA A 82 10.83 -1.34 -19.08
C ALA A 82 10.65 -2.29 -17.89
N LEU A 83 9.43 -2.40 -17.34
CA LEU A 83 9.10 -3.30 -16.25
C LEU A 83 9.14 -4.77 -16.67
N ASN A 84 8.62 -5.11 -17.86
CA ASN A 84 8.72 -6.48 -18.39
C ASN A 84 10.18 -6.90 -18.60
N THR A 85 11.02 -5.98 -19.10
CA THR A 85 12.46 -6.23 -19.25
C THR A 85 13.14 -6.46 -17.89
N TYR A 86 12.71 -5.74 -16.85
CA TYR A 86 13.24 -5.89 -15.50
C TYR A 86 12.80 -7.21 -14.83
N ASP A 87 11.53 -7.60 -14.99
CA ASP A 87 10.98 -8.85 -14.46
C ASP A 87 11.70 -10.09 -15.03
N GLU A 88 11.98 -10.10 -16.34
CA GLU A 88 12.72 -11.20 -16.97
C GLU A 88 14.14 -11.34 -16.41
N ASN A 89 14.78 -10.21 -16.08
CA ASN A 89 16.11 -10.19 -15.47
C ASN A 89 16.09 -10.49 -13.96
N ILE A 90 14.98 -10.21 -13.28
CA ILE A 90 14.77 -10.48 -11.86
C ILE A 90 13.82 -11.65 -11.67
N LYS A 91 14.28 -12.84 -12.04
CA LYS A 91 13.95 -14.02 -11.23
C LYS A 91 14.62 -13.88 -9.86
N ALA A 92 14.11 -12.97 -9.03
CA ALA A 92 14.52 -12.92 -7.64
C ALA A 92 14.29 -14.32 -7.05
N PRO A 93 15.23 -14.88 -6.30
CA PRO A 93 14.93 -16.05 -5.50
C PRO A 93 13.77 -15.63 -4.60
N ALA A 94 12.61 -16.29 -4.75
CA ALA A 94 11.51 -16.12 -3.83
C ALA A 94 12.11 -16.13 -2.42
N PHE A 95 11.77 -15.14 -1.60
CA PHE A 95 12.21 -15.07 -0.21
C PHE A 95 11.67 -16.32 0.50
N ASN A 96 12.43 -17.40 0.40
CA ASN A 96 12.11 -18.69 0.97
C ASN A 96 12.47 -18.55 2.43
N PHE A 97 11.44 -18.32 3.23
CA PHE A 97 11.58 -18.39 4.66
C PHE A 97 12.14 -19.77 5.00
N PRO A 98 13.32 -19.87 5.62
CA PRO A 98 13.99 -21.16 5.79
C PRO A 98 13.04 -22.13 6.51
N ASP A 99 12.83 -23.34 6.00
CA ASP A 99 11.93 -24.32 6.63
C ASP A 99 12.27 -24.57 8.10
N LYS A 100 13.57 -24.43 8.43
CA LYS A 100 14.10 -24.49 9.80
C LYS A 100 13.50 -23.43 10.72
N TRP A 101 13.14 -22.27 10.19
CA TRP A 101 12.54 -21.16 10.93
C TRP A 101 11.10 -21.48 11.34
N ARG A 102 10.33 -22.16 10.48
CA ARG A 102 8.98 -22.64 10.85
C ARG A 102 9.02 -23.64 12.00
N TRP A 103 10.03 -24.53 12.00
CA TRP A 103 10.26 -25.47 13.10
C TRP A 103 10.66 -24.77 14.40
N PHE A 104 11.53 -23.75 14.31
CA PHE A 104 11.92 -22.92 15.45
C PHE A 104 10.72 -22.26 16.14
N TRP A 105 9.81 -21.63 15.39
CA TRP A 105 8.62 -21.00 15.98
C TRP A 105 7.66 -21.99 16.63
N ARG A 106 7.54 -23.20 16.08
CA ARG A 106 6.73 -24.26 16.71
C ARG A 106 7.29 -24.67 18.07
N ILE A 107 8.60 -24.82 18.19
CA ILE A 107 9.25 -25.17 19.46
C ILE A 107 9.15 -24.02 20.46
N MET A 108 9.41 -22.79 20.03
CA MET A 108 9.28 -21.61 20.89
C MET A 108 7.86 -21.48 21.46
N LEU A 109 6.84 -21.70 20.64
CA LEU A 109 5.44 -21.68 21.09
C LEU A 109 5.18 -22.75 22.16
N VAL A 110 5.65 -23.98 21.95
CA VAL A 110 5.50 -25.07 22.93
C VAL A 110 6.19 -24.73 24.26
N LEU A 111 7.40 -24.16 24.22
CA LEU A 111 8.12 -23.75 25.44
C LEU A 111 7.40 -22.64 26.20
N ILE A 112 6.86 -21.64 25.49
CA ILE A 112 6.07 -20.56 26.10
C ILE A 112 4.82 -21.14 26.78
N VAL A 113 4.07 -22.00 26.09
CA VAL A 113 2.87 -22.64 26.65
C VAL A 113 3.23 -23.51 27.84
N ALA A 114 4.29 -24.31 27.76
CA ALA A 114 4.76 -25.12 28.88
C ALA A 114 5.13 -24.27 30.10
N GLY A 115 5.88 -23.18 29.89
CA GLY A 115 6.23 -22.24 30.96
C GLY A 115 5.01 -21.63 31.64
N LEU A 116 4.04 -21.16 30.86
CA LEU A 116 2.78 -20.65 31.40
C LEU A 116 1.99 -21.71 32.18
N VAL A 117 1.96 -22.95 31.69
CA VAL A 117 1.32 -24.07 32.39
C VAL A 117 2.04 -24.39 33.70
N PHE A 118 3.37 -24.38 33.73
CA PHE A 118 4.14 -24.58 34.95
C PHE A 118 3.86 -23.50 35.99
N GLU A 119 3.76 -22.23 35.58
CA GLU A 119 3.40 -21.14 36.50
C GLU A 119 1.98 -21.30 37.05
N VAL A 120 1.01 -21.66 36.20
CA VAL A 120 -0.37 -21.90 36.65
C VAL A 120 -0.46 -23.10 37.60
N ILE A 121 0.24 -24.19 37.31
CA ILE A 121 0.29 -25.37 38.19
C ILE A 121 0.96 -25.03 39.53
N GLY A 122 2.02 -24.22 39.51
CA GLY A 122 2.66 -23.71 40.72
C GLY A 122 1.70 -22.88 41.57
N MET A 123 0.95 -21.97 40.93
CA MET A 123 -0.06 -21.14 41.59
C MET A 123 -1.23 -21.95 42.18
N ILE A 124 -1.65 -23.04 41.52
CA ILE A 124 -2.70 -23.94 42.02
C ILE A 124 -2.20 -24.85 43.14
N SER A 125 -0.93 -25.28 43.10
CA SER A 125 -0.37 -26.22 44.09
C SER A 125 0.05 -25.55 45.41
N GLY A 126 -0.04 -24.22 45.52
CA GLY A 126 0.11 -23.51 46.79
C GLY A 126 1.50 -23.57 47.42
N TYR A 127 2.55 -23.68 46.60
CA TYR A 127 3.93 -23.38 47.02
C TYR A 127 4.24 -21.89 46.84
#